data_AF-A0A420E9X5-F1
#
_entry.id   AF-A0A420E9X5-F1
#
_cell.length_a   1.000
_cell.length_b   1.000
_cell.length_c   1.000
_cell.angle_alpha   90.00
_cell.angle_beta   90.00
_cell.angle_gamma   90.00
#
_symmetry.space_group_name_H-M   'P 1'
#
loop_
_entity.id
_entity.type
_entity.pdbx_description
1 polymer ?
#
loop_
_entity_poly.entity_id
_entity_poly.type
_entity_poly.pdbx_seq_one_letter_code
_entity_poly.pdbx_strand_id
1 'polypeptide(L)'
;MLPTWTIVATGLTLNVIAAMSAHFIESEHTAELDTLTMQQSRNLRTIDLNWQQVQGLERKRDTLYLLLAQASQTPQTVSTAFAKQLAKQLGLADYDFISNDGGLNQIVIESAIEGGQNLSRNSINDLFIENLQLMEQAQRKVKAISQTKNLALFLQIVGLAMMLARDLRPKS
;
A
#
# COMPACT_ATOMS: atom_id res chain seq x y z
N MET A 1 -47.88 -7.71 -36.26
CA MET A 1 -47.88 -7.21 -34.86
C MET A 1 -47.04 -8.17 -34.03
N LEU A 2 -46.01 -7.70 -33.32
CA LEU A 2 -45.27 -8.57 -32.40
C LEU A 2 -46.20 -8.99 -31.25
N PRO A 3 -46.24 -10.29 -30.86
CA PRO A 3 -47.09 -10.75 -29.77
C PRO A 3 -46.66 -10.11 -28.45
N THR A 4 -47.61 -9.58 -27.69
CA THR A 4 -47.36 -8.88 -26.42
C THR A 4 -46.51 -9.70 -25.43
N TRP A 5 -46.63 -11.03 -25.44
CA TRP A 5 -45.83 -11.91 -24.60
C TRP A 5 -44.32 -11.86 -24.91
N THR A 6 -43.92 -11.56 -26.16
CA THR A 6 -42.50 -11.48 -26.51
C THR A 6 -41.83 -10.26 -25.89
N ILE A 7 -42.55 -9.14 -25.71
CA ILE A 7 -42.03 -7.93 -25.06
C ILE A 7 -41.74 -8.19 -23.58
N VAL A 8 -42.65 -8.91 -22.91
CA VAL A 8 -42.50 -9.29 -21.49
C VAL A 8 -41.36 -10.28 -21.32
N ALA A 9 -41.30 -11.31 -22.18
CA ALA A 9 -40.22 -12.29 -22.15
C ALA A 9 -38.86 -11.61 -22.32
N THR A 10 -38.70 -10.69 -23.28
CA THR A 10 -37.47 -9.93 -23.49
C THR A 10 -37.12 -9.03 -22.31
N GLY A 11 -38.11 -8.38 -21.67
CA GLY A 11 -37.86 -7.55 -20.48
C GLY A 11 -37.40 -8.35 -19.27
N LEU A 12 -37.96 -9.55 -19.11
CA LEU A 12 -37.57 -10.46 -18.05
C LEU A 12 -36.18 -11.05 -18.29
N THR A 13 -35.85 -11.46 -19.51
CA THR A 13 -34.51 -11.97 -19.84
C THR A 13 -33.43 -10.90 -19.67
N LEU A 14 -33.69 -9.65 -20.10
CA LEU A 14 -32.78 -8.53 -19.87
C LEU A 14 -32.50 -8.30 -18.38
N ASN A 15 -33.53 -8.34 -17.54
CA ASN A 15 -33.38 -8.21 -16.09
C ASN A 15 -32.52 -9.33 -15.48
N VAL A 16 -32.78 -10.58 -15.87
CA VAL A 16 -32.02 -11.74 -15.37
C VAL A 16 -30.55 -11.67 -15.81
N ILE A 17 -30.30 -11.38 -17.09
CA ILE A 17 -28.94 -11.24 -17.63
C ILE A 17 -28.19 -10.10 -16.94
N ALA A 18 -28.85 -8.96 -16.70
CA ALA A 18 -28.26 -7.84 -16.00
C ALA A 18 -27.86 -8.19 -14.55
N ALA A 19 -28.75 -8.84 -13.81
CA ALA A 19 -28.47 -9.27 -12.44
C ALA A 19 -27.34 -10.29 -12.36
N MET A 20 -27.33 -11.29 -13.26
CA MET A 20 -26.26 -12.29 -13.32
C MET A 20 -24.92 -11.68 -13.70
N SER A 21 -24.90 -10.79 -14.70
CA SER A 21 -23.69 -10.08 -15.14
C SER A 21 -23.08 -9.25 -14.02
N ALA A 22 -23.91 -8.48 -13.30
CA ALA A 22 -23.47 -7.72 -12.14
C ALA A 22 -22.87 -8.64 -11.07
N HIS A 23 -23.54 -9.72 -10.70
CA HIS A 23 -23.07 -10.64 -9.66
C HIS A 23 -21.74 -11.32 -10.02
N PHE A 24 -21.62 -11.85 -11.24
CA PHE A 24 -20.43 -12.60 -11.66
C PHE A 24 -19.19 -11.70 -11.72
N ILE A 25 -19.31 -10.54 -12.37
CA ILE A 25 -18.19 -9.60 -12.55
C ILE A 25 -17.82 -8.89 -11.23
N GLU A 26 -18.81 -8.61 -10.38
CA GLU A 26 -18.54 -8.07 -9.05
C GLU A 26 -17.74 -9.05 -8.19
N SER A 27 -18.03 -10.35 -8.27
CA SER A 27 -17.32 -11.34 -7.44
C SER A 27 -15.81 -11.42 -7.75
N GLU A 28 -15.42 -11.40 -9.02
CA GLU A 28 -14.02 -11.50 -9.44
C GLU A 28 -13.26 -10.19 -9.20
N HIS A 29 -13.78 -9.07 -9.69
CA HIS A 29 -13.08 -7.80 -9.59
C HIS A 29 -13.04 -7.23 -8.17
N THR A 30 -14.02 -7.58 -7.31
CA THR A 30 -13.99 -7.16 -5.90
C THR A 30 -12.94 -7.95 -5.12
N ALA A 31 -12.82 -9.26 -5.35
CA ALA A 31 -11.78 -10.07 -4.71
C ALA A 31 -10.37 -9.58 -5.09
N GLU A 32 -10.15 -9.27 -6.37
CA GLU A 32 -8.88 -8.70 -6.82
C GLU A 32 -8.65 -7.30 -6.23
N LEU A 33 -9.67 -6.45 -6.15
CA LEU A 33 -9.58 -5.13 -5.53
C LEU A 33 -9.21 -5.23 -4.04
N ASP A 34 -9.79 -6.18 -3.32
CA ASP A 34 -9.49 -6.43 -1.91
C ASP A 34 -8.04 -6.89 -1.73
N THR A 35 -7.55 -7.78 -2.59
CA THR A 35 -6.14 -8.21 -2.53
C THR A 35 -5.17 -7.05 -2.81
N LEU A 36 -5.46 -6.21 -3.81
CA LEU A 36 -4.66 -5.02 -4.12
C LEU A 36 -4.65 -4.02 -2.95
N THR A 37 -5.79 -3.75 -2.34
CA THR A 37 -5.89 -2.82 -1.20
C THR A 37 -5.21 -3.38 0.05
N MET A 38 -5.30 -4.68 0.31
CA MET A 38 -4.56 -5.36 1.37
C MET A 38 -3.05 -5.28 1.15
N GLN A 39 -2.57 -5.49 -0.07
CA GLN A 39 -1.16 -5.33 -0.41
C GLN A 39 -0.70 -3.89 -0.20
N GLN A 40 -1.50 -2.90 -0.62
CA GLN A 40 -1.16 -1.50 -0.38
C GLN A 40 -1.01 -1.17 1.11
N SER A 41 -1.97 -1.63 1.92
CA SER A 41 -1.93 -1.45 3.37
C SER A 41 -0.69 -2.11 4.00
N ARG A 42 -0.32 -3.31 3.54
CA ARG A 42 0.91 -3.99 3.99
C ARG A 42 2.15 -3.19 3.60
N ASN A 43 2.23 -2.70 2.36
CA ASN A 43 3.36 -1.91 1.89
C ASN A 43 3.52 -0.61 2.67
N LEU A 44 2.42 0.12 2.93
CA LEU A 44 2.43 1.32 3.76
C LEU A 44 2.94 1.04 5.18
N ARG A 45 2.49 -0.06 5.79
CA ARG A 45 2.98 -0.46 7.12
C ARG A 45 4.48 -0.74 7.12
N THR A 46 4.99 -1.40 6.08
CA THR A 46 6.43 -1.67 5.95
C THR A 46 7.22 -0.38 5.74
N ILE A 47 6.71 0.55 4.92
CA ILE A 47 7.29 1.89 4.75
C ILE A 47 7.40 2.60 6.11
N ASP A 48 6.33 2.58 6.92
CA ASP A 48 6.34 3.23 8.24
C ASP A 48 7.40 2.62 9.17
N LEU A 49 7.53 1.30 9.19
CA LEU A 49 8.54 0.59 9.99
C LEU A 49 9.97 0.96 9.53
N ASN A 50 10.20 0.98 8.22
CA ASN A 50 11.50 1.37 7.67
C ASN A 50 11.82 2.85 7.97
N TRP A 51 10.81 3.72 7.93
CA TRP A 51 10.98 5.13 8.27
C TRP A 51 11.31 5.32 9.76
N GLN A 52 10.64 4.58 10.64
CA GLN A 52 10.98 4.55 12.07
C GLN A 52 12.41 4.05 12.30
N GLN A 53 12.87 3.06 11.53
CA GLN A 53 14.23 2.58 11.58
C GLN A 53 15.23 3.67 11.17
N VAL A 54 15.00 4.37 10.05
CA VAL A 54 15.84 5.50 9.61
C VAL A 54 15.93 6.57 10.70
N GLN A 55 14.80 7.04 11.23
CA GLN A 55 14.79 8.03 12.32
C GLN A 55 15.44 7.52 13.60
N GLY A 56 15.33 6.21 13.88
CA GLY A 56 15.99 5.57 15.01
C GLY A 56 17.51 5.62 14.86
N LEU A 57 18.02 5.41 13.65
CA LEU A 57 19.45 5.55 13.36
C LEU A 57 19.93 6.99 13.46
N GLU A 58 19.16 7.96 12.94
CA GLU A 58 19.49 9.39 13.05
C GLU A 58 19.54 9.86 14.52
N ARG A 59 18.54 9.51 15.33
CA ARG A 59 18.55 9.86 16.76
C ARG A 59 19.74 9.27 17.50
N LYS A 60 20.13 8.04 17.18
CA LYS A 60 21.30 7.38 17.79
C LYS A 60 22.60 8.06 17.35
N ARG A 61 22.72 8.44 16.08
CA ARG A 61 23.83 9.25 15.55
C ARG A 61 23.97 10.55 16.34
N ASP A 62 22.89 11.29 16.49
CA ASP A 62 22.89 12.59 17.17
C ASP A 62 23.24 12.43 18.65
N THR A 63 22.73 11.38 19.30
CA THR A 63 23.10 11.02 20.68
C THR A 63 24.59 10.71 20.82
N LEU A 64 25.17 10.00 19.86
CA LEU A 64 26.59 9.67 19.85
C LEU A 64 27.45 10.93 19.71
N TYR A 65 27.08 11.85 18.80
CA TYR A 65 27.78 13.13 18.67
C TYR A 65 27.66 13.99 19.93
N LEU A 66 26.51 13.99 20.61
CA LEU A 66 26.34 14.68 21.88
C LEU A 66 27.23 14.10 22.99
N LEU A 67 27.39 12.77 23.06
CA LEU A 67 28.31 12.13 24.00
C LEU A 67 29.77 12.50 23.69
N LEU A 68 30.15 12.53 22.42
CA LEU A 68 31.48 12.93 21.97
C LEU A 68 31.78 14.41 22.26
N ALA A 69 30.81 15.30 22.03
CA ALA A 69 30.97 16.72 22.33
C ALA A 69 31.16 16.98 23.85
N GLN A 70 30.68 16.08 24.70
CA GLN A 70 30.83 16.10 26.15
C GLN A 70 31.98 15.21 26.65
N ALA A 71 32.91 14.79 25.79
CA ALA A 71 33.98 13.84 26.13
C ALA A 71 34.88 14.30 27.30
N SER A 72 34.98 15.59 27.58
CA SER A 72 35.71 16.13 28.73
C SER A 72 34.98 15.98 30.07
N GLN A 73 33.67 15.68 30.05
CA GLN A 73 32.84 15.46 31.24
C GLN A 73 32.28 14.03 31.34
N THR A 74 32.34 13.27 30.24
CA THR A 74 31.79 11.91 30.15
C THR A 74 32.91 10.88 30.29
N PRO A 75 32.81 9.90 31.20
CA PRO A 75 33.80 8.83 31.30
C PRO A 75 33.95 8.10 29.96
N GLN A 76 35.18 7.94 29.48
CA GLN A 76 35.48 7.32 28.18
C GLN A 76 34.94 5.88 28.05
N THR A 77 34.74 5.20 29.18
CA THR A 77 34.08 3.89 29.28
C THR A 77 32.61 3.91 28.84
N VAL A 78 31.89 5.01 29.07
CA VAL A 78 30.48 5.16 28.69
C VAL A 78 30.35 5.41 27.19
N SER A 79 31.17 6.32 26.64
CA SER A 79 31.16 6.63 25.20
C SER A 79 31.57 5.43 24.35
N THR A 80 32.56 4.65 24.79
CA THR A 80 33.00 3.43 24.12
C THR A 80 31.98 2.29 24.23
N ALA A 81 31.32 2.13 25.38
CA ALA A 81 30.25 1.14 25.55
C ALA A 81 29.03 1.47 24.65
N PHE A 82 28.65 2.74 24.57
CA PHE A 82 27.55 3.18 23.70
C PHE A 82 27.88 2.98 22.22
N ALA A 83 29.09 3.33 21.79
CA ALA A 83 29.54 3.09 20.41
C ALA A 83 29.56 1.60 20.05
N LYS A 84 30.05 0.73 20.94
CA LYS A 84 30.02 -0.73 20.74
C LYS A 84 28.59 -1.29 20.71
N GLN A 85 27.69 -0.75 21.52
CA GLN A 85 26.28 -1.14 21.47
C GLN A 85 25.63 -0.74 20.14
N LEU A 86 25.92 0.48 19.66
CA LEU A 86 25.43 0.98 18.37
C LEU A 86 25.98 0.14 17.21
N ALA A 87 27.28 -0.15 17.22
CA ALA A 87 27.97 -1.03 16.29
C ALA A 87 27.29 -2.40 16.19
N LYS A 88 27.04 -3.03 17.34
CA LYS A 88 26.36 -4.33 17.42
C LYS A 88 24.95 -4.27 16.84
N GLN A 89 24.20 -3.21 17.11
CA GLN A 89 22.84 -3.03 16.57
C GLN A 89 22.81 -2.76 15.07
N LEU A 90 23.87 -2.17 14.52
CA LEU A 90 24.05 -1.96 13.09
C LEU A 90 24.60 -3.20 12.36
N GLY A 91 24.87 -4.29 13.08
CA GLY A 91 25.46 -5.50 12.50
C GLY A 91 26.96 -5.38 12.21
N LEU A 92 27.63 -4.40 12.81
CA LEU A 92 29.02 -4.01 12.54
C LEU A 92 29.91 -4.35 13.74
N ALA A 93 29.64 -5.47 14.41
CA ALA A 93 30.30 -5.87 15.65
C ALA A 93 31.83 -5.99 15.53
N ASP A 94 32.35 -6.15 14.31
CA ASP A 94 33.78 -6.30 14.00
C ASP A 94 34.47 -4.99 13.58
N TYR A 95 33.75 -3.87 13.46
CA TYR A 95 34.38 -2.60 13.11
C TYR A 95 35.02 -1.94 14.33
N ASP A 96 36.28 -1.50 14.17
CA ASP A 96 36.96 -0.74 15.21
C ASP A 96 36.46 0.70 15.19
N PHE A 97 35.36 0.91 15.91
CA PHE A 97 34.76 2.22 16.12
C PHE A 97 35.62 3.12 17.00
N ILE A 98 36.70 2.60 17.57
CA ILE A 98 37.63 3.32 18.42
C ILE A 98 38.92 3.52 17.61
N SER A 99 39.29 4.78 17.42
CA SER A 99 40.53 5.19 16.80
C SER A 99 41.72 4.91 17.74
N ASN A 100 42.95 4.76 17.21
CA ASN A 100 44.16 4.46 17.99
C ASN A 100 44.49 5.51 19.09
N ASP A 101 43.94 6.71 18.96
CA ASP A 101 43.99 7.84 19.89
C ASP A 101 42.90 7.79 20.99
N GLY A 102 42.09 6.73 21.03
CA GLY A 102 41.03 6.53 22.02
C GLY A 102 39.74 7.32 21.74
N GLY A 103 39.70 8.09 20.65
CA GLY A 103 38.50 8.72 20.10
C GLY A 103 37.63 7.73 19.33
N LEU A 104 36.43 8.14 18.90
CA LEU A 104 35.61 7.33 18.00
C LEU A 104 35.98 7.63 16.54
N ASN A 105 35.99 6.60 15.68
CA ASN A 105 36.21 6.76 14.25
C ASN A 105 34.92 7.24 13.58
N GLN A 106 34.75 8.56 13.51
CA GLN A 106 33.56 9.23 12.98
C GLN A 106 33.22 8.80 11.54
N ILE A 107 34.23 8.58 10.69
CA ILE A 107 34.05 8.16 9.29
C ILE A 107 33.40 6.78 9.22
N VAL A 108 33.83 5.86 10.09
CA VAL A 108 33.27 4.50 10.16
C VAL A 108 31.83 4.54 10.68
N ILE A 109 31.51 5.41 11.63
CA ILE A 109 30.14 5.61 12.15
C ILE A 109 29.21 6.18 11.08
N GLU A 110 29.67 7.19 10.34
CA GLU A 110 28.87 7.81 9.28
C GLU A 110 28.59 6.80 8.16
N SER A 111 29.63 6.12 7.68
CA SER A 111 29.47 5.10 6.63
C SER A 111 28.55 3.95 7.04
N ALA A 112 28.67 3.48 8.29
CA ALA A 112 27.82 2.47 8.90
C ALA A 112 26.33 2.87 8.92
N ILE A 113 26.07 4.09 9.38
CA ILE A 113 24.72 4.63 9.52
C ILE A 113 24.11 4.91 8.15
N GLU A 114 24.87 5.50 7.22
CA GLU A 114 24.46 5.71 5.85
C GLU A 114 24.12 4.40 5.13
N GLY A 115 24.93 3.35 5.32
CA GLY A 115 24.65 2.02 4.77
C GLY A 115 23.30 1.47 5.25
N GLY A 116 23.04 1.52 6.57
CA GLY A 116 21.76 1.08 7.14
C GLY A 116 20.57 1.94 6.71
N GLN A 117 20.76 3.25 6.60
CA GLN A 117 19.74 4.18 6.12
C GLN A 117 19.44 3.97 4.64
N ASN A 118 20.44 3.75 3.80
CA ASN A 118 20.27 3.52 2.36
C ASN A 118 19.46 2.26 2.08
N LEU A 119 19.70 1.16 2.81
CA LEU A 119 18.87 -0.04 2.68
C LEU A 119 17.39 0.24 2.99
N SER A 120 17.14 0.97 4.08
CA SER A 120 15.79 1.32 4.50
C SER A 120 15.13 2.30 3.52
N ARG A 121 15.86 3.30 3.03
CA ARG A 121 15.39 4.30 2.05
C ARG A 121 15.10 3.68 0.69
N ASN A 122 15.95 2.78 0.21
CA ASN A 122 15.72 2.04 -1.03
C ASN A 122 14.48 1.17 -0.91
N SER A 123 14.32 0.44 0.20
CA SER A 123 13.11 -0.35 0.45
C SER A 123 11.85 0.52 0.50
N ILE A 124 11.91 1.69 1.15
CA ILE A 124 10.78 2.65 1.15
C ILE A 124 10.45 3.09 -0.29
N ASN A 125 11.46 3.45 -1.08
CA ASN A 125 11.27 3.91 -2.45
C ASN A 125 10.64 2.83 -3.33
N ASP A 126 11.14 1.60 -3.26
CA ASP A 126 10.63 0.47 -4.03
C ASP A 126 9.17 0.17 -3.67
N LEU A 127 8.85 0.10 -2.37
CA LEU A 127 7.49 -0.12 -1.88
C LEU A 127 6.54 1.03 -2.23
N PHE A 128 7.05 2.27 -2.29
CA PHE A 128 6.27 3.43 -2.69
C PHE A 128 5.91 3.37 -4.18
N ILE A 129 6.87 3.04 -5.04
CA ILE A 129 6.63 2.86 -6.48
C ILE A 129 5.65 1.70 -6.72
N GLU A 130 5.84 0.58 -6.02
CA GLU A 130 4.90 -0.55 -6.08
C GLU A 130 3.49 -0.11 -5.66
N ASN A 131 3.35 0.65 -4.58
CA ASN A 131 2.06 1.18 -4.14
C ASN A 131 1.37 2.05 -5.20
N LEU A 132 2.12 2.90 -5.90
CA LEU A 132 1.56 3.70 -7.00
C LEU A 132 1.00 2.80 -8.11
N GLN A 133 1.70 1.72 -8.45
CA GLN A 133 1.25 0.75 -9.44
C GLN A 133 0.02 -0.02 -8.96
N LEU A 134 0.00 -0.47 -7.70
CA LEU A 134 -1.14 -1.14 -7.09
C LEU A 134 -2.37 -0.23 -7.05
N MET A 135 -2.19 1.06 -6.75
CA MET A 135 -3.25 2.06 -6.74
C MET A 135 -3.85 2.25 -8.13
N GLU A 136 -3.01 2.34 -9.17
CA GLU A 136 -3.48 2.44 -10.55
C GLU A 136 -4.26 1.18 -10.97
N GLN A 137 -3.79 -0.02 -10.59
CA GLN A 137 -4.50 -1.27 -10.83
C GLN A 137 -5.86 -1.31 -10.11
N ALA A 138 -5.90 -0.90 -8.85
CA ALA A 138 -7.15 -0.82 -8.07
C ALA A 138 -8.14 0.15 -8.73
N GLN A 139 -7.68 1.32 -9.18
CA GLN A 139 -8.52 2.30 -9.86
C GLN A 139 -9.09 1.76 -11.18
N ARG A 140 -8.30 1.00 -11.94
CA ARG A 140 -8.79 0.30 -13.14
C ARG A 140 -9.91 -0.70 -12.81
N LYS A 141 -9.77 -1.48 -11.73
CA LYS A 141 -10.79 -2.44 -11.28
C LYS A 141 -12.06 -1.72 -10.80
N VAL A 142 -11.94 -0.66 -10.00
CA VAL A 142 -13.06 0.18 -9.57
C VAL A 142 -13.83 0.73 -10.78
N LYS A 143 -13.11 1.21 -11.81
CA LYS A 143 -13.74 1.69 -13.04
C LYS A 143 -14.50 0.59 -13.77
N ALA A 144 -13.92 -0.61 -13.91
CA ALA A 144 -14.56 -1.75 -14.56
C ALA A 144 -15.84 -2.21 -13.81
N ILE A 145 -15.77 -2.28 -12.48
CA ILE A 145 -16.93 -2.57 -11.61
C ILE A 145 -18.03 -1.52 -11.85
N SER A 146 -17.67 -0.23 -11.82
CA SER A 146 -18.62 0.87 -12.01
C SER A 146 -19.30 0.83 -13.38
N GLN A 147 -18.53 0.60 -14.45
CA GLN A 147 -19.07 0.45 -15.81
C GLN A 147 -20.07 -0.70 -15.91
N THR A 148 -19.74 -1.85 -15.32
CA THR A 148 -20.61 -3.02 -15.33
C THR A 148 -21.89 -2.79 -14.52
N LYS A 149 -21.77 -2.19 -13.33
CA LYS A 149 -22.93 -1.84 -12.49
C LYS A 149 -23.87 -0.88 -13.21
N ASN A 150 -23.33 0.15 -13.86
CA ASN A 150 -24.12 1.11 -14.61
C ASN A 150 -24.84 0.45 -15.81
N LEU A 151 -24.16 -0.44 -16.52
CA LEU A 151 -24.77 -1.19 -17.62
C LEU A 151 -25.89 -2.11 -17.12
N ALA A 152 -25.64 -2.87 -16.05
CA ALA A 152 -26.64 -3.74 -15.44
C ALA A 152 -27.88 -2.95 -15.00
N LEU A 153 -27.67 -1.81 -14.32
CA LEU A 153 -28.76 -0.94 -13.88
C LEU A 153 -29.54 -0.35 -15.07
N PHE A 154 -28.86 0.03 -16.15
CA PHE A 154 -29.52 0.46 -17.39
C PHE A 154 -30.40 -0.64 -17.98
N LEU A 155 -29.87 -1.87 -18.12
CA LEU A 155 -30.66 -3.01 -18.62
C LEU A 155 -31.85 -3.30 -17.71
N GLN A 156 -31.70 -3.15 -16.39
CA GLN A 156 -32.79 -3.36 -15.45
C GLN A 156 -33.91 -2.33 -15.64
N ILE A 157 -33.56 -1.05 -15.76
CA ILE A 157 -34.53 0.03 -16.02
C ILE A 157 -35.26 -0.21 -17.35
N VAL A 158 -34.54 -0.57 -18.41
CA VAL A 158 -35.14 -0.89 -19.71
C VAL A 158 -36.07 -2.11 -19.61
N GLY A 159 -35.63 -3.19 -18.94
CA GLY A 159 -36.44 -4.38 -18.73
C GLY A 159 -37.75 -4.10 -18.00
N LEU A 160 -37.67 -3.30 -16.93
CA LEU A 160 -38.85 -2.83 -16.18
C LEU A 160 -39.75 -1.94 -17.03
N ALA A 161 -39.18 -0.99 -17.77
CA ALA A 161 -39.93 -0.10 -18.65
C ALA A 161 -40.69 -0.87 -19.74
N MET A 162 -40.10 -1.91 -20.34
CA MET A 162 -40.80 -2.77 -21.31
C MET A 162 -41.93 -3.57 -20.68
N MET A 163 -41.73 -4.05 -19.45
CA MET A 163 -42.77 -4.77 -18.71
C MET A 163 -43.94 -3.83 -18.36
N LEU A 164 -43.66 -2.59 -17.96
CA LEU A 164 -44.67 -1.56 -17.67
C LEU A 164 -45.37 -1.02 -18.92
N ALA A 165 -44.63 -0.82 -20.02
CA ALA A 165 -45.19 -0.35 -21.29
C ALA A 165 -46.23 -1.31 -21.88
N ARG A 166 -46.18 -2.59 -21.49
CA ARG A 166 -47.23 -3.57 -21.76
C ARG A 166 -48.56 -3.17 -21.11
N ASP A 167 -48.54 -2.83 -19.83
CA ASP A 167 -49.73 -2.52 -19.04
C ASP A 167 -50.37 -1.18 -19.42
N LEU A 168 -49.61 -0.32 -20.10
CA LEU A 168 -50.10 0.95 -20.64
C LEU A 168 -50.81 0.82 -22.01
N ARG A 169 -50.84 -0.35 -22.66
CA ARG A 169 -51.61 -0.54 -23.89
C ARG A 169 -53.10 -0.74 -23.54
N PRO A 170 -54.01 0.19 -23.92
CA PRO A 170 -55.43 0.01 -23.66
C PRO A 170 -55.95 -1.25 -24.39
N LYS A 171 -56.77 -2.04 -23.69
CA LYS A 171 -57.56 -3.11 -24.31
C LYS A 171 -58.55 -2.45 -25.28
N SER A 172 -58.26 -2.48 -26.58
CA SER A 172 -59.28 -2.31 -27.63
C SER A 172 -59.70 -3.68 -28.14
#